data_AF-A0A7Y0WI45-F1
#
_entry.id   AF-A0A7Y0WI45-F1
#
_cell.length_a   1.000
_cell.length_b   1.000
_cell.length_c   1.000
_cell.angle_alpha   90.00
_cell.angle_beta   90.00
_cell.angle_gamma   90.00
#
_symmetry.space_group_name_H-M   'P 1'
#
loop_
_entity.id
_entity.type
_entity.pdbx_description
1 polymer ?
#
loop_
_entity_poly.entity_id
_entity_poly.type
_entity_poly.pdbx_seq_one_letter_code
_entity_poly.pdbx_strand_id
1 'polypeptide(L)'
;MKDIYLLVEHGADQGEVYILGWFDDQKSAADIAEAKEWQAYREALNTEHSWSRQKPVPPDQTKYRRYWIQSVSKFSVPTIQATPALH
;
A
#
# COMPACT_ATOMS: atom_id res chain seq x y z
N MET A 1 4.84 10.21 -18.31
CA MET A 1 3.85 10.25 -17.21
C MET A 1 4.59 9.77 -15.95
N LYS A 2 4.38 10.38 -14.79
CA LYS A 2 4.98 9.91 -13.54
C LYS A 2 3.97 9.00 -12.85
N ASP A 3 4.31 7.73 -12.68
CA ASP A 3 3.53 6.83 -11.84
C ASP A 3 3.73 7.20 -10.38
N ILE A 4 2.65 7.14 -9.60
CA ILE A 4 2.72 7.17 -8.14
C ILE A 4 2.46 5.78 -7.60
N TYR A 5 3.09 5.47 -6.48
CA TYR A 5 3.02 4.18 -5.84
C TYR A 5 2.27 4.35 -4.52
N LEU A 6 1.09 3.77 -4.43
CA LEU A 6 0.25 3.84 -3.24
C LEU A 6 0.61 2.68 -2.31
N LEU A 7 0.87 2.98 -1.04
CA LEU A 7 0.98 1.97 0.01
C LEU A 7 -0.41 1.66 0.52
N VAL A 8 -0.77 0.38 0.42
CA VAL A 8 -2.11 -0.12 0.70
C VAL A 8 -2.04 -1.18 1.78
N GLU A 9 -2.94 -1.10 2.76
CA GLU A 9 -3.15 -2.07 3.82
C GLU A 9 -4.50 -2.78 3.63
N HIS A 10 -4.50 -4.10 3.73
CA HIS A 10 -5.72 -4.90 3.80
C HIS A 10 -6.13 -5.09 5.25
N GLY A 11 -7.35 -4.65 5.56
CA GLY A 11 -7.97 -4.83 6.85
C GLY A 11 -8.12 -6.31 7.22
N ALA A 12 -8.17 -6.57 8.52
CA ALA A 12 -8.21 -7.94 9.04
C ALA A 12 -9.56 -8.64 8.84
N ASP A 13 -10.67 -7.90 8.64
CA ASP A 13 -12.00 -8.49 8.83
C ASP A 13 -12.93 -8.49 7.59
N GLN A 14 -12.95 -7.49 6.70
CA GLN A 14 -14.01 -7.46 5.65
C GLN A 14 -13.61 -6.90 4.28
N GLY A 15 -12.44 -7.28 3.75
CA GLY A 15 -12.01 -6.80 2.42
C GLY A 15 -11.79 -5.29 2.36
N GLU A 16 -11.64 -4.66 3.51
CA GLU A 16 -11.37 -3.25 3.65
C GLU A 16 -9.94 -2.98 3.17
N VAL A 17 -9.79 -1.89 2.42
CA VAL A 17 -8.52 -1.50 1.82
C VAL A 17 -8.24 -0.06 2.23
N TYR A 18 -7.14 0.14 2.97
CA TYR A 18 -6.72 1.42 3.50
C TYR A 18 -5.52 1.93 2.75
N ILE A 19 -5.55 3.18 2.29
CA ILE A 19 -4.38 3.84 1.70
C ILE A 19 -3.61 4.52 2.83
N LEU A 20 -2.39 4.05 3.09
CA LEU A 20 -1.53 4.58 4.14
C LEU A 20 -0.66 5.75 3.67
N GLY A 21 -0.39 5.84 2.37
CA GLY A 21 0.43 6.89 1.80
C GLY A 21 0.73 6.68 0.32
N TRP A 22 1.44 7.64 -0.27
CA TRP A 22 1.87 7.59 -1.66
C TRP A 22 3.34 7.97 -1.78
N PHE A 23 4.00 7.42 -2.79
CA PHE A 23 5.42 7.58 -3.05
C PHE A 23 5.64 7.86 -4.55
N ASP A 24 6.64 8.67 -4.89
CA ASP A 24 7.06 8.86 -6.29
C ASP A 24 8.04 7.76 -6.77
N ASP A 25 8.58 6.94 -5.85
CA ASP A 25 9.55 5.88 -6.15
C ASP A 25 9.04 4.50 -5.69
N GLN A 26 9.11 3.52 -6.60
CA GLN A 26 8.62 2.16 -6.36
C GLN A 26 9.42 1.45 -5.27
N LYS A 27 10.75 1.63 -5.30
CA LYS A 27 11.66 0.92 -4.38
C LYS A 27 11.42 1.38 -2.94
N SER A 28 11.25 2.69 -2.76
CA SER A 28 10.93 3.30 -1.47
C SER A 28 9.58 2.81 -0.95
N ALA A 29 8.55 2.75 -1.79
CA ALA A 29 7.26 2.19 -1.39
C ALA A 29 7.37 0.70 -0.98
N ALA A 30 8.22 -0.07 -1.66
CA ALA A 30 8.40 -1.50 -1.38
C ALA A 30 9.11 -1.76 -0.07
N ASP A 31 10.15 -0.98 0.21
CA ASP A 31 10.91 -1.05 1.47
C ASP A 31 9.99 -0.74 2.66
N ILE A 32 9.15 0.30 2.55
CA ILE A 32 8.19 0.65 3.59
C ILE A 32 7.10 -0.42 3.75
N ALA A 33 6.58 -0.99 2.66
CA ALA A 33 5.59 -2.06 2.73
C ALA A 33 6.15 -3.30 3.46
N GLU A 34 7.39 -3.68 3.15
CA GLU A 34 8.07 -4.78 3.83
C GLU A 34 8.34 -4.47 5.31
N ALA A 35 8.83 -3.27 5.63
CA ALA A 35 9.04 -2.85 7.00
C ALA A 35 7.74 -2.88 7.83
N LYS A 36 6.62 -2.49 7.23
CA LYS A 36 5.27 -2.55 7.84
C LYS A 36 4.81 -3.99 8.07
N GLU A 37 5.04 -4.90 7.12
CA GLU A 37 4.75 -6.33 7.31
C GLU A 37 5.52 -6.91 8.50
N TRP A 38 6.83 -6.62 8.58
CA TRP A 38 7.66 -7.05 9.70
C TRP A 38 7.28 -6.39 11.03
N GLN A 39 6.80 -5.15 11.00
CA GLN A 39 6.29 -4.48 12.19
C GLN A 39 5.00 -5.17 12.67
N ALA A 40 4.02 -5.36 11.79
CA ALA A 40 2.76 -6.02 12.11
C ALA A 40 2.97 -7.46 12.61
N TYR A 41 3.93 -8.20 12.04
CA TYR A 41 4.33 -9.52 12.54
C TYR A 41 4.88 -9.45 13.96
N ARG A 42 5.78 -8.51 14.25
CA ARG A 42 6.34 -8.32 15.60
C ARG A 42 5.28 -7.92 16.61
N GLU A 43 4.37 -7.03 16.23
CA GLU A 43 3.23 -6.62 17.06
C GLU A 43 2.29 -7.80 17.33
N ALA A 44 2.02 -8.63 16.32
CA ALA A 44 1.21 -9.84 16.48
C ALA A 44 1.89 -10.89 17.37
N LEU A 45 3.23 -11.00 17.33
CA LEU A 45 3.99 -11.88 18.23
C LEU A 45 3.99 -11.38 19.68
N ASN A 46 4.05 -10.05 19.87
CA ASN A 46 4.11 -9.44 21.20
C ASN A 46 2.72 -9.28 21.83
N THR A 47 1.66 -9.32 21.02
CA THR A 47 0.29 -9.34 21.52
C THR A 47 -0.03 -10.75 21.98
N GLU A 48 -0.10 -10.94 23.30
CA GLU A 48 -0.53 -12.18 23.96
C GLU A 48 -1.98 -12.52 23.53
N HIS A 49 -2.15 -13.14 22.36
CA HIS A 49 -3.46 -13.48 21.81
C HIS A 49 -4.03 -14.65 22.62
N SER A 50 -4.72 -14.35 23.71
CA SER A 50 -5.39 -15.33 24.59
C SER A 50 -6.48 -16.14 23.86
N TRP A 51 -6.94 -15.68 22.70
CA TRP A 51 -8.10 -16.21 21.99
C TRP A 51 -7.77 -16.94 20.67
N SER A 52 -6.57 -16.77 20.10
CA SER A 52 -6.19 -17.41 18.86
C SER A 52 -4.87 -18.17 19.03
N ARG A 53 -4.95 -19.50 19.04
CA ARG A 53 -3.78 -20.40 19.19
C ARG A 53 -2.85 -20.42 17.97
N GLN A 54 -3.19 -19.69 16.91
CA GLN A 54 -2.38 -19.62 15.72
C GLN A 54 -1.26 -18.60 15.92
N LYS A 55 -0.03 -19.10 16.01
CA LYS A 55 1.16 -18.24 15.97
C LYS A 55 1.14 -17.43 14.67
N PRO A 56 1.43 -16.13 14.72
CA PRO A 56 1.64 -15.33 13.52
C PRO A 56 2.66 -16.04 12.62
N VAL A 57 2.39 -16.11 11.32
CA VAL A 57 3.33 -16.65 10.33
C VAL A 57 4.22 -15.49 9.87
N PRO A 58 5.55 -15.65 9.80
CA PRO A 58 6.42 -14.59 9.33
C PRO A 58 6.10 -14.22 7.88
N PRO A 59 6.26 -12.93 7.50
CA PRO A 59 5.91 -12.43 6.17
C PRO A 59 6.70 -13.09 5.02
N ASP A 60 7.84 -13.72 5.32
CA ASP A 60 8.63 -14.52 4.37
C ASP A 60 8.00 -15.90 4.06
N GLN A 61 7.22 -16.47 4.99
CA GLN A 61 6.63 -17.81 4.88
C GLN A 61 5.15 -17.82 4.46
N THR A 62 4.54 -16.65 4.28
CA THR A 62 3.14 -16.51 3.87
C THR A 62 3.03 -15.78 2.53
N LYS A 63 2.13 -16.26 1.66
CA LYS A 63 1.75 -15.55 0.43
C LYS A 63 0.74 -14.42 0.70
N TYR A 64 0.11 -14.42 1.87
CA TYR A 64 -0.82 -13.37 2.27
C TYR A 64 -0.05 -12.23 2.91
N ARG A 65 0.09 -11.14 2.17
CA ARG A 65 0.66 -9.87 2.65
C ARG A 65 -0.47 -8.92 3.02
N ARG A 66 -0.35 -8.26 4.18
CA ARG A 66 -1.30 -7.21 4.59
C ARG A 66 -0.99 -5.89 3.88
N TYR A 67 0.29 -5.61 3.63
CA TYR A 67 0.74 -4.42 2.93
C TYR A 67 1.19 -4.74 1.49
N TRP A 68 0.72 -3.97 0.52
CA TRP A 68 1.21 -4.00 -0.87
C TRP A 68 1.30 -2.60 -1.49
N ILE A 69 1.86 -2.55 -2.68
CA ILE A 69 1.98 -1.34 -3.47
C ILE A 69 1.06 -1.43 -4.69
N GLN A 70 0.33 -0.36 -4.96
CA GLN A 70 -0.43 -0.20 -6.19
C GLN A 70 0.14 0.96 -7.00
N SER A 71 0.56 0.70 -8.24
CA SER A 71 0.99 1.76 -9.16
C SER A 71 -0.21 2.42 -9.81
N VAL A 72 -0.27 3.75 -9.75
CA VAL A 72 -1.32 4.57 -10.38
C VAL A 72 -0.66 5.60 -11.29
N SER A 73 -1.03 5.61 -12.56
CA SER A 73 -0.51 6.58 -13.51
C SER A 73 -1.17 7.94 -13.33
N LYS A 74 -0.36 9.00 -13.16
CA LYS A 74 -0.88 10.36 -13.16
C LYS A 74 -1.45 10.68 -14.56
N PHE A 75 -2.75 11.00 -14.62
CA PHE A 75 -3.36 11.57 -15.82
C PHE A 75 -2.69 12.92 -16.12
N SER A 76 -2.11 13.06 -17.31
CA SER A 76 -1.77 14.38 -17.82
C SER A 76 -3.06 15.01 -18.31
N VAL A 77 -3.55 16.04 -17.64
CA VAL A 77 -4.59 16.89 -18.22
C VAL A 77 -4.01 17.39 -19.54
N PRO A 78 -4.61 17.11 -20.72
CA PRO A 78 -4.15 17.76 -21.93
C PRO A 78 -4.35 19.26 -21.70
N THR A 79 -3.29 20.04 -21.83
CA THR A 79 -3.40 21.51 -21.89
C THR A 79 -4.43 21.81 -22.96
N ILE A 80 -5.62 22.23 -22.56
CA ILE A 80 -6.64 22.71 -23.50
C ILE A 80 -6.05 24.01 -24.01
N GLN A 81 -5.46 23.97 -25.21
CA GLN A 81 -5.10 25.18 -25.93
C GLN A 81 -6.42 25.94 -26.13
N ALA A 82 -6.61 27.01 -25.37
CA ALA A 82 -7.74 27.91 -25.55
C ALA A 82 -7.70 28.38 -27.00
N THR A 83 -8.65 27.92 -27.81
CA THR A 83 -8.86 28.45 -29.15
C THR A 83 -9.21 29.93 -29.00
N PRO A 84 -8.45 30.85 -29.62
CA PRO A 84 -8.85 32.25 -29.61
C PRO A 84 -10.18 32.35 -30.36
N ALA A 85 -11.20 32.84 -29.67
CA ALA A 85 -12.48 33.16 -30.29
C ALA A 85 -12.23 34.21 -31.37
N LEU A 86 -12.41 33.82 -32.64
CA LEU A 86 -12.46 34.74 -33.77
C LEU A 86 -13.72 35.60 -33.61
N HIS A 87 -13.54 36.91 -33.56
CA HIS A 87 -14.57 37.93 -33.36
C HIS A 87 -14.59 38.88 -34.55
#